data_AF-A0A352CUH7-F1
#
_entry.id   AF-A0A352CUH7-F1
#
_cell.length_a   1.000
_cell.length_b   1.000
_cell.length_c   1.000
_cell.angle_alpha   90.00
_cell.angle_beta   90.00
_cell.angle_gamma   90.00
#
_symmetry.space_group_name_H-M   'P 1'
#
loop_
_entity.id
_entity.type
_entity.pdbx_description
1 polymer ?
#
loop_
_entity_poly.entity_id
_entity_poly.type
_entity_poly.pdbx_seq_one_letter_code
_entity_poly.pdbx_strand_id
1 'polypeptide(L)'
;MKDVFQEFPRRMEVDEAVSVLAPVIEALARLHNKGVIHRDVSLDNIMLLKDGRVKLIDLGGGRRQTEGGAVSTIAIKKSAYTPIEQILGRGGEIGPQTDVYALAVTIYRCICGKYPKTAGERESDNDIEKPSKLGVKISKKQEAALLKALILDPRKRTQNVQELYEGLIDKKKIPVLPIIIAAAVLVIGAGAAAAIHFLGPGRGDTQAEDQAKEEAPALPPGRITSIYNSANGVDVRWEQTPDATGYNLYRERSADGKRLVAEIKDPNITQYYDEEVRDNCWGRVYQYYICPIFQEGEGTRSEIFTVKRMAPVEFDNMTPTGSGEVQLSWFSTRDQKADGYEIQYAESRDELFEQKGSFDKISIDGGENMSMSISGLSAGKTYSFRIRCYGSYTNSATQETTFSWSQYSDTKEVEIR
;
A
#
# COMPACT_ATOMS: atom_id res chain seq x y z
N MET A 1 2.31 6.17 -1.89
CA MET A 1 3.28 7.13 -1.31
C MET A 1 3.29 8.45 -2.09
N LYS A 2 3.22 8.41 -3.43
CA LYS A 2 3.15 9.59 -4.29
C LYS A 2 2.08 10.62 -3.91
N ASP A 3 0.85 10.18 -3.63
CA ASP A 3 -0.27 11.11 -3.37
C ASP A 3 -0.04 11.92 -2.09
N VAL A 4 0.50 11.27 -1.05
CA VAL A 4 0.94 11.92 0.20
C VAL A 4 1.93 13.07 -0.08
N PHE A 5 2.85 12.90 -1.03
CA PHE A 5 3.84 13.94 -1.38
C PHE A 5 3.37 14.97 -2.42
N GLN A 6 2.26 14.71 -3.11
CA GLN A 6 1.61 15.69 -3.99
C GLN A 6 0.69 16.61 -3.20
N GLU A 7 -0.03 16.05 -2.23
CA GLU A 7 -0.99 16.76 -1.39
C GLU A 7 -0.31 17.46 -0.20
N PHE A 8 0.82 16.93 0.28
CA PHE A 8 1.58 17.50 1.40
C PHE A 8 3.05 17.65 1.02
N PRO A 9 3.47 18.83 0.51
CA PRO A 9 4.85 19.09 0.13
C PRO A 9 5.79 19.26 1.34
N ARG A 10 5.41 18.74 2.52
CA ARG A 10 6.24 18.79 3.71
C ARG A 10 7.46 17.90 3.52
N ARG A 11 8.64 18.46 3.80
CA ARG A 11 9.89 17.71 3.89
C ARG A 11 9.86 16.82 5.12
N MET A 12 10.18 15.55 4.95
CA MET A 12 10.41 14.65 6.08
C MET A 12 11.78 14.93 6.70
N GLU A 13 11.88 14.72 8.02
CA GLU A 13 13.20 14.58 8.64
C GLU A 13 13.88 13.31 8.11
N VAL A 14 15.21 13.27 8.11
CA VAL A 14 15.96 12.16 7.51
C VAL A 14 15.63 10.83 8.19
N ASP A 15 15.59 10.81 9.52
CA ASP A 15 15.29 9.60 10.29
C ASP A 15 13.83 9.13 10.08
N GLU A 16 12.90 10.07 9.86
CA GLU A 16 11.50 9.78 9.55
C GLU A 16 11.37 9.12 8.18
N ALA A 17 11.98 9.70 7.14
CA ALA A 17 11.97 9.14 5.80
C ALA A 17 12.58 7.73 5.76
N VAL A 18 13.69 7.52 6.47
CA VAL A 18 14.37 6.22 6.57
C VAL A 18 13.51 5.20 7.32
N SER A 19 12.83 5.62 8.39
CA SER A 19 11.94 4.74 9.17
C SER A 19 10.73 4.30 8.36
N VAL A 20 10.09 5.23 7.64
CA VAL A 20 8.93 4.95 6.78
C VAL A 20 9.32 4.04 5.62
N LEU A 21 10.53 4.19 5.08
CA LEU A 21 11.05 3.37 3.98
C LEU A 21 11.74 2.08 4.43
N ALA A 22 11.87 1.81 5.73
CA ALA A 22 12.51 0.60 6.24
C ALA A 22 11.88 -0.70 5.68
N PRO A 23 10.54 -0.84 5.58
CA PRO A 23 9.94 -2.01 4.93
C PRO A 23 10.30 -2.16 3.44
N VAL A 24 10.51 -1.05 2.73
CA VAL A 24 10.94 -1.05 1.33
C VAL A 24 12.39 -1.51 1.21
N ILE A 25 13.26 -1.03 2.11
CA ILE A 25 14.66 -1.44 2.21
C ILE A 25 14.76 -2.95 2.48
N GLU A 26 13.96 -3.46 3.43
CA GLU A 26 13.89 -4.89 3.73
C GLU A 26 13.42 -5.71 2.53
N ALA A 27 12.37 -5.25 1.84
CA ALA A 27 11.87 -5.91 0.64
C ALA A 27 12.94 -5.96 -0.48
N LEU A 28 13.64 -4.85 -0.73
CA LEU A 28 14.72 -4.80 -1.71
C LEU A 28 15.88 -5.72 -1.33
N ALA A 29 16.29 -5.73 -0.06
CA ALA A 29 17.34 -6.65 0.41
C ALA A 29 16.96 -8.11 0.16
N ARG A 30 15.70 -8.49 0.44
CA ARG A 30 15.18 -9.84 0.17
C ARG A 30 15.15 -10.16 -1.32
N LEU A 31 14.81 -9.21 -2.19
CA LEU A 31 14.85 -9.39 -3.65
C LEU A 31 16.29 -9.56 -4.16
N HIS A 32 17.20 -8.70 -3.72
CA HIS A 32 18.62 -8.72 -4.13
C HIS A 32 19.30 -10.02 -3.70
N ASN A 33 19.00 -10.53 -2.51
CA ASN A 33 19.49 -11.83 -2.03
C ASN A 33 18.99 -13.01 -2.89
N LYS A 34 17.87 -12.85 -3.61
CA LYS A 34 17.35 -13.82 -4.58
C LYS A 34 17.83 -13.55 -6.01
N GLY A 35 18.75 -12.60 -6.21
CA GLY A 35 19.23 -12.20 -7.54
C GLY A 35 18.23 -11.39 -8.36
N VAL A 36 17.13 -10.92 -7.75
CA VAL A 36 16.09 -10.14 -8.42
C VAL A 36 16.34 -8.65 -8.20
N ILE A 37 16.40 -7.88 -9.29
CA ILE A 37 16.52 -6.42 -9.27
C ILE A 37 15.14 -5.83 -9.63
N HIS A 38 14.63 -4.92 -8.81
CA HIS A 38 13.29 -4.33 -8.92
C HIS A 38 13.14 -3.42 -10.14
N ARG A 39 14.16 -2.60 -10.44
CA ARG A 39 14.30 -1.72 -11.63
C ARG A 39 13.32 -0.57 -11.76
N ASP A 40 12.24 -0.54 -10.98
CA ASP A 40 11.26 0.57 -10.98
C ASP A 40 10.94 1.06 -9.55
N VAL A 41 11.95 1.21 -8.69
CA VAL A 41 11.74 1.76 -7.34
C VAL A 41 11.40 3.24 -7.45
N SER A 42 10.20 3.62 -7.01
CA SER A 42 9.71 4.99 -7.06
C SER A 42 8.60 5.23 -6.05
N LEU A 43 8.19 6.49 -5.85
CA LEU A 43 7.04 6.82 -4.99
C LEU A 43 5.71 6.30 -5.56
N ASP A 44 5.64 6.04 -6.86
CA ASP A 44 4.51 5.40 -7.54
C ASP A 44 4.39 3.91 -7.14
N ASN A 45 5.53 3.24 -7.01
CA ASN A 45 5.61 1.81 -6.70
C ASN A 45 5.78 1.52 -5.20
N ILE A 46 5.58 2.52 -4.36
CA ILE A 46 5.54 2.36 -2.90
C ILE A 46 4.13 2.73 -2.43
N MET A 47 3.40 1.73 -1.92
CA MET A 47 2.08 1.92 -1.35
C MET A 47 2.17 2.17 0.15
N LEU A 48 1.51 3.23 0.61
CA LEU A 48 1.16 3.40 2.01
C LEU A 48 -0.24 2.82 2.16
N LEU A 49 -0.36 1.75 2.94
CA LEU A 49 -1.64 1.13 3.25
C LEU A 49 -2.36 1.96 4.31
N LYS A 50 -3.69 1.83 4.36
CA LYS A 50 -4.54 2.56 5.33
C LYS A 50 -4.22 2.22 6.79
N ASP A 51 -3.61 1.05 7.03
CA ASP A 51 -3.11 0.58 8.32
C ASP A 51 -1.71 1.12 8.67
N GLY A 52 -1.16 2.05 7.87
CA GLY A 52 0.14 2.67 8.09
C GLY A 52 1.33 1.84 7.60
N ARG A 53 1.11 0.61 7.11
CA ARG A 53 2.20 -0.19 6.55
C ARG A 53 2.65 0.33 5.19
N VAL A 54 3.95 0.28 4.94
CA VAL A 54 4.53 0.60 3.65
C VAL A 54 4.85 -0.71 2.92
N LYS A 55 4.41 -0.81 1.65
CA LYS A 55 4.71 -1.95 0.78
C LYS A 55 5.33 -1.48 -0.53
N LEU A 56 6.42 -2.13 -0.92
CA LEU A 56 6.92 -2.08 -2.29
C LEU A 56 6.00 -2.93 -3.17
N ILE A 57 5.56 -2.38 -4.29
CA ILE A 57 4.68 -3.03 -5.26
C ILE A 57 5.31 -3.00 -6.65
N ASP A 58 4.75 -3.78 -7.57
CA ASP A 58 5.12 -3.81 -8.98
C ASP A 58 6.61 -4.13 -9.21
N LEU A 59 6.95 -5.42 -9.20
CA LEU A 59 8.28 -5.87 -9.65
C LEU A 59 8.40 -5.52 -11.13
N GLY A 60 9.23 -4.52 -11.45
CA GLY A 60 9.29 -3.92 -12.78
C GLY A 60 9.44 -4.94 -13.91
N GLY A 61 8.31 -5.29 -14.53
CA GLY A 61 8.26 -6.02 -15.79
C GLY A 61 8.81 -5.12 -16.87
N GLY A 62 10.00 -5.46 -17.38
CA GLY A 62 10.79 -4.62 -18.29
C GLY A 62 9.95 -3.98 -19.40
N ARG A 63 9.70 -2.67 -19.29
CA ARG A 63 9.18 -1.87 -20.40
C ARG A 63 10.36 -1.27 -21.15
N ARG A 64 10.52 -1.69 -22.41
CA ARG A 64 11.32 -0.96 -23.40
C ARG A 64 10.77 0.46 -23.51
N GLN A 65 11.65 1.44 -23.38
CA GLN A 65 11.35 2.84 -23.64
C GLN A 65 10.94 2.96 -25.11
N THR A 66 9.68 3.34 -25.38
CA THR A 66 9.24 3.74 -26.71
C THR A 66 9.85 5.12 -26.98
N GLU A 67 10.73 5.20 -27.98
CA GLU A 67 11.26 6.46 -28.49
C GLU A 67 10.15 7.26 -29.17
N GLY A 68 10.12 8.57 -28.89
CA GLY A 68 9.41 9.55 -29.71
C GLY A 68 8.22 10.22 -29.00
N GLY A 69 8.36 11.53 -28.78
CA GLY A 69 7.24 12.42 -28.47
C GLY A 69 7.44 13.23 -27.19
N ALA A 70 7.11 14.52 -27.28
CA ALA A 70 7.19 15.58 -26.28
C ALA A 70 7.36 15.14 -24.80
N VAL A 71 8.37 15.71 -24.14
CA VAL A 71 8.69 15.47 -22.73
C VAL A 71 7.53 15.92 -21.84
N SER A 72 6.65 14.98 -21.48
CA SER A 72 5.61 15.22 -20.49
C SER A 72 6.22 15.29 -19.08
N THR A 73 5.57 15.98 -18.15
CA THR A 73 5.98 16.03 -16.73
C THR A 73 6.08 14.63 -16.10
N ILE A 74 5.34 13.65 -16.66
CA ILE A 74 5.38 12.23 -16.29
C ILE A 74 6.70 11.57 -16.74
N ALA A 75 7.19 11.90 -17.95
CA ALA A 75 8.47 11.41 -18.47
C ALA A 75 9.66 11.95 -17.65
N ILE A 76 9.62 13.21 -17.22
CA ILE A 76 10.66 13.81 -16.34
C ILE A 76 10.69 13.12 -14.97
N LYS A 77 9.51 12.89 -14.36
CA LYS A 77 9.39 12.20 -13.07
C LYS A 77 9.97 10.79 -13.10
N LYS A 78 9.69 10.02 -14.16
CA LYS A 78 10.22 8.66 -14.31
C LYS A 78 11.73 8.64 -14.65
N SER A 79 12.22 9.65 -15.37
CA SER A 79 13.65 9.81 -15.69
C SER A 79 14.51 10.05 -14.44
N ALA A 80 14.02 10.78 -13.43
CA ALA A 80 14.78 11.06 -12.21
C ALA A 80 15.19 9.81 -11.42
N TYR A 81 14.32 8.80 -11.39
CA TYR A 81 14.58 7.51 -10.73
C TYR A 81 15.48 6.59 -11.54
N THR A 82 15.67 6.86 -12.84
CA THR A 82 16.37 5.96 -13.76
C THR A 82 17.88 6.28 -13.76
N PRO A 83 18.74 5.38 -13.24
CA PRO A 83 20.19 5.54 -13.29
C PRO A 83 20.75 5.32 -14.70
N ILE A 84 21.97 5.79 -14.94
CA ILE A 84 22.58 5.80 -16.28
C ILE A 84 22.70 4.40 -16.88
N GLU A 85 22.98 3.38 -16.07
CA GLU A 85 23.09 2.00 -16.56
C GLU A 85 21.76 1.43 -17.08
N GLN A 86 20.61 1.92 -16.59
CA GLN A 86 19.30 1.53 -17.13
C GLN A 86 18.99 2.28 -18.44
N ILE A 87 19.47 3.52 -18.58
CA ILE A 87 19.31 4.33 -19.81
C ILE A 87 20.15 3.72 -20.95
N LEU A 88 21.38 3.29 -20.65
CA LEU A 88 22.31 2.69 -21.61
C LEU A 88 21.91 1.27 -22.06
N GLY A 89 20.96 0.63 -21.38
CA GLY A 89 20.43 -0.68 -21.76
C GLY A 89 21.48 -1.79 -21.68
N ARG A 90 21.72 -2.51 -22.79
CA ARG A 90 22.51 -3.76 -22.85
C ARG A 90 24.00 -3.62 -22.48
N GLY A 91 24.50 -2.41 -22.26
CA GLY A 91 25.89 -2.15 -21.83
C GLY A 91 26.06 -1.75 -20.36
N GLY A 92 24.96 -1.57 -19.61
CA GLY A 92 25.00 -1.16 -18.20
C GLY A 92 25.08 -2.36 -17.24
N GLU A 93 25.94 -2.28 -16.23
CA GLU A 93 26.00 -3.26 -15.13
C GLU A 93 24.78 -3.11 -14.21
N ILE A 94 23.66 -3.72 -14.60
CA ILE A 94 22.45 -3.78 -13.79
C ILE A 94 22.67 -4.74 -12.61
N GLY A 95 22.52 -4.23 -11.39
CA GLY A 95 22.66 -4.99 -10.15
C GLY A 95 21.92 -4.35 -8.98
N PRO A 96 22.11 -4.84 -7.74
CA PRO A 96 21.48 -4.26 -6.54
C PRO A 96 21.67 -2.74 -6.43
N GLN A 97 22.85 -2.24 -6.83
CA GLN A 97 23.20 -0.83 -6.87
C GLN A 97 22.27 0.03 -7.76
N THR A 98 21.56 -0.58 -8.72
CA THR A 98 20.56 0.07 -9.57
C THR A 98 19.33 0.47 -8.76
N ASP A 99 18.81 -0.43 -7.91
CA ASP A 99 17.70 -0.10 -7.02
C ASP A 99 18.13 0.81 -5.87
N VAL A 100 19.39 0.71 -5.42
CA VAL A 100 19.98 1.63 -4.43
C VAL A 100 19.92 3.07 -4.93
N TYR A 101 20.21 3.32 -6.21
CA TYR A 101 20.09 4.64 -6.79
C TYR A 101 18.65 5.16 -6.74
N ALA A 102 17.70 4.36 -7.20
CA ALA A 102 16.30 4.74 -7.27
C ALA A 102 15.68 4.94 -5.87
N LEU A 103 16.09 4.14 -4.89
CA LEU A 103 15.77 4.34 -3.47
C LEU A 103 16.39 5.64 -2.93
N ALA A 104 17.64 5.94 -3.26
CA ALA A 104 18.28 7.19 -2.85
C ALA A 104 17.59 8.43 -3.46
N VAL A 105 17.13 8.36 -4.72
CA VAL A 105 16.29 9.40 -5.33
C VAL A 105 14.97 9.55 -4.58
N THR A 106 14.37 8.43 -4.17
CA THR A 106 13.14 8.43 -3.35
C THR A 106 13.35 9.15 -2.03
N ILE A 107 14.42 8.79 -1.29
CA ILE A 107 14.77 9.42 0.00
C ILE A 107 15.08 10.91 -0.21
N TYR A 108 15.88 11.25 -1.22
CA TYR A 108 16.19 12.65 -1.57
C TYR A 108 14.90 13.44 -1.83
N ARG A 109 13.96 12.87 -2.60
CA ARG A 109 12.67 13.51 -2.88
C ARG A 109 11.84 13.72 -1.62
N CYS A 110 11.88 12.79 -0.66
CA CYS A 110 11.17 12.89 0.62
C CYS A 110 11.72 14.02 1.50
N ILE A 111 13.05 14.12 1.61
CA ILE A 111 13.70 15.07 2.54
C ILE A 111 13.92 16.45 1.93
N CYS A 112 14.12 16.55 0.61
CA CYS A 112 14.37 17.84 -0.07
C CYS A 112 13.10 18.47 -0.64
N GLY A 113 12.01 17.71 -0.80
CA GLY A 113 10.78 18.20 -1.44
C GLY A 113 10.89 18.35 -2.96
N LYS A 114 12.04 18.03 -3.56
CA LYS A 114 12.29 18.09 -5.00
C LYS A 114 13.17 16.93 -5.46
N TYR A 115 13.15 16.62 -6.75
CA TYR A 115 14.02 15.60 -7.32
C TYR A 115 15.47 16.11 -7.43
N PRO A 116 16.48 15.24 -7.32
CA PRO A 116 17.83 15.57 -7.77
C PRO A 116 17.82 15.72 -9.30
N LYS A 117 18.87 16.33 -9.86
CA LYS A 117 19.09 16.28 -11.33
C LYS A 117 19.11 14.82 -11.79
N THR A 118 18.49 14.55 -12.94
CA THR A 118 18.43 13.19 -13.50
C THR A 118 19.83 12.69 -13.87
N ALA A 119 20.01 11.38 -14.01
CA ALA A 119 21.32 10.83 -14.38
C ALA A 119 21.80 11.35 -15.76
N GLY A 120 20.88 11.58 -16.70
CA GLY A 120 21.20 12.10 -18.04
C GLY A 120 21.54 13.60 -18.09
N GLU A 121 21.19 14.36 -17.05
CA GLU A 121 21.50 15.81 -16.94
C GLU A 121 22.79 16.11 -16.19
N ARG A 122 23.45 15.09 -15.61
CA ARG A 122 24.65 15.27 -14.80
C ARG A 122 25.91 14.98 -15.61
N GLU A 123 26.84 15.92 -15.60
CA GLU A 123 28.19 15.78 -16.15
C GLU A 123 29.15 15.19 -15.10
N SER A 124 28.84 15.38 -13.81
CA SER A 124 29.63 14.86 -12.69
C SER A 124 28.78 14.46 -11.49
N ASP A 125 29.37 13.67 -10.58
CA ASP A 125 28.74 13.31 -9.30
C ASP A 125 28.43 14.54 -8.41
N ASN A 126 29.16 15.65 -8.61
CA ASN A 126 28.99 16.89 -7.84
C ASN A 126 27.82 17.76 -8.30
N ASP A 127 27.15 17.40 -9.41
CA ASP A 127 26.03 18.17 -9.96
C ASP A 127 24.73 17.98 -9.19
N ILE A 128 24.76 17.13 -8.15
CA ILE A 128 23.67 16.99 -7.19
C ILE A 128 23.79 18.10 -6.14
N GLU A 129 22.69 18.84 -5.99
CA GLU A 129 22.58 19.81 -4.90
C GLU A 129 22.52 19.08 -3.55
N LYS A 130 23.37 19.50 -2.61
CA LYS A 130 23.44 18.82 -1.31
C LYS A 130 22.18 19.13 -0.47
N PRO A 131 21.55 18.13 0.18
CA PRO A 131 20.40 18.38 1.06
C PRO A 131 20.65 19.46 2.13
N SER A 132 21.86 19.53 2.69
CA SER A 132 22.25 20.58 3.65
C SER A 132 22.19 21.99 3.06
N LYS A 133 22.58 22.16 1.78
CA LYS A 133 22.47 23.45 1.07
C LYS A 133 21.02 23.85 0.81
N LEU A 134 20.12 22.87 0.79
CA LEU A 134 18.67 23.08 0.66
C LEU A 134 17.99 23.39 1.99
N GLY A 135 18.72 23.41 3.11
CA GLY A 135 18.17 23.62 4.45
C GLY A 135 17.59 22.36 5.09
N VAL A 136 17.93 21.17 4.60
CA VAL A 136 17.57 19.90 5.27
C VAL A 136 18.49 19.70 6.47
N LYS A 137 17.90 19.40 7.63
CA LYS A 137 18.66 19.02 8.84
C LYS A 137 19.18 17.59 8.68
N ILE A 138 20.42 17.46 8.22
CA ILE A 138 21.07 16.18 7.92
C ILE A 138 22.49 16.18 8.49
N SER A 139 22.93 15.06 9.08
CA SER A 139 24.32 14.92 9.51
C SER A 139 25.25 14.73 8.31
N LYS A 140 26.54 15.09 8.47
CA LYS A 140 27.55 14.87 7.40
C LYS A 140 27.64 13.40 6.98
N LYS A 141 27.45 12.47 7.91
CA LYS A 141 27.43 11.01 7.65
C LYS A 141 26.24 10.63 6.76
N GLN A 142 25.04 11.05 7.14
CA GLN A 142 23.81 10.78 6.38
C GLN A 142 23.87 11.38 4.98
N GLU A 143 24.34 12.63 4.88
CA GLU A 143 24.47 13.30 3.59
C GLU A 143 25.51 12.60 2.69
N ALA A 144 26.65 12.19 3.24
CA ALA A 144 27.64 11.43 2.49
C ALA A 144 27.11 10.07 2.01
N ALA A 145 26.35 9.36 2.86
CA ALA A 145 25.74 8.09 2.50
C ALA A 145 24.71 8.25 1.36
N LEU A 146 23.84 9.26 1.46
CA LEU A 146 22.84 9.56 0.43
C LEU A 146 23.51 9.94 -0.91
N LEU A 147 24.52 10.81 -0.88
CA LEU A 147 25.22 11.24 -2.09
C LEU A 147 26.05 10.10 -2.71
N LYS A 148 26.66 9.22 -1.90
CA LYS A 148 27.35 8.02 -2.38
C LYS A 148 26.40 7.08 -3.13
N ALA A 149 25.16 6.95 -2.68
CA ALA A 149 24.14 6.16 -3.37
C ALA A 149 23.62 6.80 -4.67
N LEU A 150 23.92 8.07 -4.93
CA LEU A 150 23.55 8.78 -6.17
C LEU A 150 24.71 8.96 -7.17
N ILE A 151 25.87 8.37 -6.90
CA ILE A 151 27.01 8.35 -7.83
C ILE A 151 26.60 7.74 -9.18
N LEU A 152 27.05 8.35 -10.27
CA LEU A 152 26.73 7.93 -11.64
C LEU A 152 27.32 6.56 -11.97
N ASP A 153 28.60 6.32 -11.67
CA ASP A 153 29.25 5.03 -11.89
C ASP A 153 28.71 3.97 -10.91
N PRO A 154 27.98 2.94 -11.39
CA PRO A 154 27.37 1.93 -10.51
C PRO A 154 28.39 1.19 -9.66
N ARG A 155 29.65 1.07 -10.08
CA ARG A 155 30.71 0.35 -9.35
C ARG A 155 31.27 1.16 -8.16
N LYS A 156 31.12 2.48 -8.20
CA LYS A 156 31.54 3.40 -7.12
C LYS A 156 30.40 3.75 -6.18
N ARG A 157 29.16 3.49 -6.61
CA ARG A 157 27.94 3.70 -5.83
C ARG A 157 27.90 2.77 -4.61
N THR A 158 27.07 3.11 -3.62
CA THR A 158 26.68 2.16 -2.58
C THR A 158 26.14 0.86 -3.20
N GLN A 159 26.67 -0.29 -2.79
CA GLN A 159 26.46 -1.55 -3.53
C GLN A 159 25.20 -2.32 -3.10
N ASN A 160 24.69 -2.07 -1.89
CA ASN A 160 23.49 -2.73 -1.38
C ASN A 160 22.66 -1.79 -0.51
N VAL A 161 21.36 -2.09 -0.41
CA VAL A 161 20.40 -1.24 0.33
C VAL A 161 20.65 -1.20 1.84
N GLN A 162 21.29 -2.23 2.39
CA GLN A 162 21.62 -2.28 3.81
C GLN A 162 22.75 -1.30 4.18
N GLU A 163 23.79 -1.19 3.34
CA GLU A 163 24.86 -0.21 3.48
C GLU A 163 24.30 1.22 3.43
N LEU A 164 23.34 1.48 2.52
CA LEU A 164 22.65 2.77 2.45
C LEU A 164 21.87 3.04 3.76
N TYR A 165 21.09 2.08 4.23
CA TYR A 165 20.34 2.19 5.48
C TYR A 165 21.25 2.49 6.67
N GLU A 166 22.34 1.75 6.85
CA GLU A 166 23.29 1.94 7.95
C GLU A 166 24.03 3.29 7.90
N GLY A 167 24.25 3.79 6.69
CA GLY A 167 24.78 5.14 6.46
C GLY A 167 23.79 6.24 6.86
N LEU A 168 22.49 5.98 6.73
CA LEU A 168 21.41 6.94 6.95
C LEU A 168 20.80 6.91 8.36
N ILE A 169 20.85 5.79 9.08
CA ILE A 169 20.35 5.76 10.45
C ILE A 169 21.29 6.47 11.43
N ASP A 170 20.70 7.25 12.34
CA ASP A 170 21.36 7.68 13.57
C ASP A 170 20.97 6.72 14.71
N LYS A 171 21.88 5.80 15.08
CA LYS A 171 21.65 4.79 16.14
C LYS A 171 21.34 5.39 17.51
N LYS A 172 21.60 6.70 17.73
CA LYS A 172 21.24 7.40 18.98
C LYS A 172 19.79 7.88 19.02
N LYS A 173 19.10 7.88 17.87
CA LYS A 173 17.70 8.21 17.72
C LYS A 173 17.01 7.03 17.02
N ILE A 174 16.84 5.92 17.74
CA ILE A 174 15.92 4.87 17.28
C ILE A 174 14.52 5.41 17.58
N PRO A 175 13.71 5.83 16.58
CA PRO A 175 12.36 6.29 16.85
C PRO A 175 11.51 5.04 17.11
N VAL A 176 10.96 4.93 18.31
CA VAL A 176 9.65 4.25 18.44
C VAL A 176 8.69 5.04 17.56
N LEU A 177 8.13 4.40 16.52
CA LEU A 177 7.29 5.04 15.50
C LEU A 177 6.35 6.10 16.12
N PRO A 178 6.59 7.41 15.94
CA PRO A 178 5.53 8.38 16.04
C PRO A 178 4.84 8.38 14.67
N ILE A 179 3.57 7.99 14.63
CA ILE A 179 2.72 8.08 13.45
C ILE A 179 2.54 9.57 13.12
N ILE A 180 3.48 10.16 12.37
CA ILE A 180 3.36 11.53 11.84
C ILE A 180 3.04 11.43 10.34
N ILE A 181 1.95 10.77 9.98
CA ILE A 181 1.28 10.98 8.68
C ILE A 181 -0.24 11.05 8.88
N ALA A 182 -0.69 11.62 10.01
CA ALA A 182 -2.11 11.91 10.27
C ALA A 182 -2.48 13.40 10.07
N ALA A 183 -1.51 14.31 10.12
CA ALA A 183 -1.77 15.76 10.03
C ALA A 183 -1.92 16.29 8.58
N ALA A 184 -1.73 15.42 7.61
CA ALA A 184 -1.80 15.76 6.20
C ALA A 184 -3.26 15.76 5.73
N VAL A 185 -3.96 14.64 5.76
CA VAL A 185 -5.29 14.45 5.11
C VAL A 185 -6.42 15.35 5.64
N LEU A 186 -6.19 16.12 6.72
CA LEU A 186 -7.18 16.93 7.44
C LEU A 186 -7.62 18.28 6.81
N VAL A 187 -7.17 18.67 5.61
CA VAL A 187 -7.54 20.01 5.04
C VAL A 187 -8.45 19.96 3.80
N ILE A 188 -8.72 18.81 3.18
CA ILE A 188 -9.63 18.75 2.01
C ILE A 188 -11.07 18.51 2.48
N GLY A 189 -11.62 19.49 3.19
CA GLY A 189 -12.96 19.43 3.76
C GLY A 189 -13.62 20.79 3.92
N ALA A 190 -13.24 21.81 3.15
CA ALA A 190 -14.02 23.04 3.04
C ALA A 190 -13.71 23.78 1.74
N GLY A 191 -14.69 23.89 0.84
CA GLY A 191 -14.65 24.90 -0.22
C GLY A 191 -15.07 24.45 -1.61
N ALA A 192 -16.36 24.18 -1.80
CA ALA A 192 -17.00 24.36 -3.10
C ALA A 192 -18.41 24.95 -2.91
N ALA A 193 -18.48 26.27 -2.73
CA ALA A 193 -19.68 27.03 -3.04
C ALA A 193 -19.28 28.40 -3.63
N ALA A 194 -19.68 28.57 -4.90
CA ALA A 194 -19.91 29.81 -5.66
C ALA A 194 -18.71 30.63 -6.17
N ALA A 195 -18.67 30.78 -7.50
CA ALA A 195 -17.85 31.73 -8.24
C ALA A 195 -18.65 33.00 -8.64
N ILE A 196 -18.15 34.16 -8.22
CA ILE A 196 -17.85 35.41 -8.97
C ILE A 196 -18.97 36.11 -9.80
N HIS A 197 -19.40 37.33 -9.40
CA HIS A 197 -18.96 38.61 -10.05
C HIS A 197 -19.53 39.95 -9.45
N PHE A 198 -18.62 40.94 -9.36
CA PHE A 198 -18.71 42.43 -9.46
C PHE A 198 -19.25 43.36 -8.32
N LEU A 199 -18.27 43.91 -7.57
CA LEU A 199 -17.86 45.34 -7.39
C LEU A 199 -18.79 46.44 -6.78
N GLY A 200 -18.28 47.07 -5.71
CA GLY A 200 -18.60 48.45 -5.28
C GLY A 200 -18.13 48.77 -3.84
N PRO A 201 -17.44 49.90 -3.56
CA PRO A 201 -16.72 50.08 -2.29
C PRO A 201 -17.51 50.84 -1.20
N GLY A 202 -17.37 50.33 0.03
CA GLY A 202 -17.08 51.08 1.26
C GLY A 202 -18.10 52.10 1.81
N ARG A 203 -18.64 51.81 3.01
CA ARG A 203 -18.63 52.65 4.23
C ARG A 203 -19.68 52.15 5.25
N GLY A 204 -19.32 52.19 6.54
CA GLY A 204 -20.28 52.28 7.63
C GLY A 204 -19.98 51.35 8.80
N ASP A 205 -19.56 51.96 9.92
CA ASP A 205 -19.43 51.36 11.25
C ASP A 205 -20.74 50.69 11.71
N THR A 206 -20.65 49.54 12.38
CA THR A 206 -21.36 49.31 13.65
C THR A 206 -20.81 48.09 14.39
N GLN A 207 -20.49 48.28 15.67
CA GLN A 207 -20.29 47.21 16.64
C GLN A 207 -21.61 46.43 16.81
N ALA A 208 -21.54 45.11 16.76
CA ALA A 208 -22.48 44.22 17.39
C ALA A 208 -21.70 42.98 17.87
N GLU A 209 -21.58 42.86 19.19
CA GLU A 209 -21.20 41.63 19.86
C GLU A 209 -22.24 40.57 19.52
N ASP A 210 -21.84 39.53 18.79
CA ASP A 210 -22.64 38.32 18.65
C ASP A 210 -21.88 37.19 19.36
N GLN A 211 -22.48 36.74 20.46
CA GLN A 211 -21.97 35.67 21.29
C GLN A 211 -21.90 34.38 20.46
N ALA A 212 -20.68 33.94 20.15
CA ALA A 212 -20.45 32.58 19.68
C ALA A 212 -20.95 31.61 20.77
N LYS A 213 -22.07 30.94 20.50
CA LYS A 213 -22.39 29.67 21.17
C LYS A 213 -21.24 28.74 20.87
N GLU A 214 -20.39 28.53 21.86
CA GLU A 214 -19.37 27.49 21.86
C GLU A 214 -20.10 26.15 21.82
N GLU A 215 -20.32 25.63 20.61
CA GLU A 215 -20.78 24.26 20.38
C GLU A 215 -19.78 23.33 21.07
N ALA A 216 -20.26 22.49 22.00
CA ALA A 216 -19.43 21.54 22.70
C ALA A 216 -18.60 20.73 21.68
N PRO A 217 -17.31 20.51 21.94
CA PRO A 217 -16.43 19.84 20.99
C PRO A 217 -17.00 18.47 20.62
N ALA A 218 -17.09 18.19 19.32
CA ALA A 218 -17.61 16.92 18.81
C ALA A 218 -16.79 15.75 19.39
N LEU A 219 -17.48 14.75 19.92
CA LEU A 219 -16.86 13.54 20.45
C LEU A 219 -15.98 12.85 19.39
N PRO A 220 -14.80 12.34 19.77
CA PRO A 220 -13.81 11.87 18.80
C PRO A 220 -14.31 10.66 18.00
N PRO A 221 -13.97 10.57 16.70
CA PRO A 221 -14.43 9.48 15.86
C PRO A 221 -13.70 8.17 16.16
N GLY A 222 -14.36 7.05 15.90
CA GLY A 222 -13.71 5.73 15.89
C GLY A 222 -12.81 5.56 14.67
N ARG A 223 -11.87 4.60 14.72
CA ARG A 223 -10.96 4.32 13.60
C ARG A 223 -10.88 2.83 13.29
N ILE A 224 -11.57 2.39 12.24
CA ILE A 224 -11.40 1.03 11.68
C ILE A 224 -9.98 0.91 11.10
N THR A 225 -9.24 -0.11 11.53
CA THR A 225 -7.87 -0.42 11.09
C THR A 225 -7.85 -1.39 9.93
N SER A 226 -8.77 -2.35 9.94
CA SER A 226 -8.87 -3.35 8.88
C SER A 226 -10.27 -3.93 8.80
N ILE A 227 -10.62 -4.31 7.57
CA ILE A 227 -11.80 -5.09 7.27
C ILE A 227 -11.38 -6.21 6.31
N TYR A 228 -11.77 -7.44 6.59
CA TYR A 228 -11.44 -8.56 5.72
C TYR A 228 -12.59 -9.55 5.61
N ASN A 229 -12.71 -10.13 4.42
CA ASN A 229 -13.55 -11.31 4.26
C ASN A 229 -12.96 -12.44 5.08
N SER A 230 -13.84 -13.22 5.66
CA SER A 230 -13.52 -14.47 6.34
C SER A 230 -14.46 -15.57 5.87
N ALA A 231 -14.19 -16.83 6.23
CA ALA A 231 -15.07 -17.93 5.87
C ALA A 231 -16.49 -17.71 6.43
N ASN A 232 -16.59 -17.26 7.68
CA ASN A 232 -17.86 -17.12 8.38
C ASN A 232 -18.48 -15.70 8.35
N GLY A 233 -17.93 -14.74 7.60
CA GLY A 233 -18.51 -13.40 7.55
C GLY A 233 -17.55 -12.30 7.14
N VAL A 234 -17.65 -11.17 7.82
CA VAL A 234 -16.72 -10.04 7.67
C VAL A 234 -16.14 -9.70 9.04
N ASP A 235 -14.83 -9.65 9.11
CA ASP A 235 -14.13 -9.27 10.33
C ASP A 235 -13.74 -7.79 10.25
N VAL A 236 -14.17 -7.03 11.25
CA VAL A 236 -13.94 -5.59 11.36
C VAL A 236 -13.08 -5.36 12.59
N ARG A 237 -11.94 -4.69 12.42
CA ARG A 237 -11.03 -4.32 13.51
C ARG A 237 -10.85 -2.81 13.55
N TRP A 238 -10.68 -2.26 14.73
CA TRP A 238 -10.45 -0.84 14.96
C TRP A 238 -9.41 -0.58 16.03
N GLU A 239 -9.06 0.68 16.22
CA GLU A 239 -8.22 1.12 17.34
C GLU A 239 -9.11 1.52 18.51
N GLN A 240 -8.60 1.32 19.72
CA GLN A 240 -9.27 1.82 20.92
C GLN A 240 -9.31 3.35 20.89
N THR A 241 -10.52 3.91 20.90
CA THR A 241 -10.76 5.33 21.08
C THR A 241 -10.58 5.70 22.56
N PRO A 242 -9.73 6.69 22.90
CA PRO A 242 -9.59 7.18 24.27
C PRO A 242 -10.94 7.58 24.87
N ASP A 243 -11.14 7.27 26.15
CA ASP A 243 -12.33 7.61 26.94
C ASP A 243 -13.66 6.99 26.47
N ALA A 244 -13.63 6.17 25.42
CA ALA A 244 -14.79 5.39 25.03
C ALA A 244 -15.09 4.32 26.09
N THR A 245 -16.38 4.12 26.33
CA THR A 245 -16.96 3.06 27.16
C THR A 245 -17.45 1.87 26.34
N GLY A 246 -17.42 1.99 25.00
CA GLY A 246 -17.91 0.96 24.10
C GLY A 246 -17.92 1.42 22.64
N TYR A 247 -18.50 0.60 21.76
CA TYR A 247 -18.64 0.88 20.33
C TYR A 247 -19.97 0.36 19.79
N ASN A 248 -20.61 1.14 18.92
CA ASN A 248 -21.64 0.65 18.02
C ASN A 248 -21.03 0.37 16.65
N LEU A 249 -21.22 -0.83 16.12
CA LEU A 249 -20.84 -1.18 14.76
C LEU A 249 -22.07 -1.15 13.86
N TYR A 250 -21.98 -0.40 12.77
CA TYR A 250 -23.02 -0.32 11.76
C TYR A 250 -22.58 -0.95 10.46
N ARG A 251 -23.56 -1.54 9.76
CA ARG A 251 -23.45 -2.02 8.39
C ARG A 251 -24.55 -1.39 7.55
N GLU A 252 -24.21 -0.96 6.35
CA GLU A 252 -25.13 -0.36 5.39
C GLU A 252 -25.04 -1.07 4.03
N ARG A 253 -26.20 -1.14 3.36
CA ARG A 253 -26.32 -1.54 1.96
C ARG A 253 -27.30 -0.59 1.28
N SER A 254 -27.02 -0.20 0.03
CA SER A 254 -27.90 0.69 -0.73
C SER A 254 -29.36 0.20 -0.83
N ALA A 255 -29.61 -1.11 -0.70
CA ALA A 255 -30.95 -1.69 -0.78
C ALA A 255 -31.70 -1.75 0.57
N ASP A 256 -30.98 -1.80 1.70
CA ASP A 256 -31.59 -2.09 3.02
C ASP A 256 -31.36 -0.97 4.05
N GLY A 257 -30.56 0.05 3.70
CA GLY A 257 -30.22 1.17 4.58
C GLY A 257 -29.23 0.80 5.69
N LYS A 258 -29.09 1.71 6.66
CA LYS A 258 -28.26 1.58 7.86
C LYS A 258 -28.83 0.54 8.81
N ARG A 259 -27.98 -0.35 9.32
CA ARG A 259 -28.29 -1.34 10.37
C ARG A 259 -27.23 -1.32 11.46
N LEU A 260 -27.67 -1.33 12.73
CA LEU A 260 -26.79 -1.60 13.88
C LEU A 260 -26.54 -3.12 13.94
N VAL A 261 -25.28 -3.52 13.89
CA VAL A 261 -24.85 -4.93 13.85
C VAL A 261 -24.34 -5.40 15.20
N ALA A 262 -23.71 -4.51 15.98
CA ALA A 262 -23.22 -4.85 17.30
C ALA A 262 -23.21 -3.63 18.23
N GLU A 263 -23.54 -3.88 19.49
CA GLU A 263 -23.27 -2.97 20.61
C GLU A 263 -22.21 -3.61 21.50
N ILE A 264 -21.07 -2.97 21.61
CA ILE A 264 -19.89 -3.48 22.30
C ILE A 264 -19.69 -2.64 23.54
N LYS A 265 -19.92 -3.22 24.72
CA LYS A 265 -19.89 -2.51 26.00
C LYS A 265 -18.54 -2.51 26.71
N ASP A 266 -17.58 -3.28 26.19
CA ASP A 266 -16.21 -3.30 26.69
C ASP A 266 -15.34 -2.52 25.69
N PRO A 267 -14.75 -1.38 26.09
CA PRO A 267 -13.95 -0.56 25.19
C PRO A 267 -12.62 -1.21 24.80
N ASN A 268 -12.22 -2.32 25.44
CA ASN A 268 -11.02 -3.08 25.06
C ASN A 268 -11.29 -4.06 23.92
N ILE A 269 -12.56 -4.34 23.60
CA ILE A 269 -12.93 -5.15 22.44
C ILE A 269 -12.86 -4.25 21.20
N THR A 270 -11.82 -4.47 20.39
CA THR A 270 -11.54 -3.70 19.17
C THR A 270 -11.66 -4.51 17.88
N GLN A 271 -12.39 -5.62 17.97
CA GLN A 271 -12.64 -6.52 16.85
C GLN A 271 -14.06 -7.07 16.97
N TYR A 272 -14.77 -7.14 15.84
CA TYR A 272 -16.06 -7.79 15.76
C TYR A 272 -16.18 -8.56 14.45
N TYR A 273 -16.82 -9.71 14.54
CA TYR A 273 -17.01 -10.61 13.44
C TYR A 273 -18.49 -10.65 13.06
N ASP A 274 -18.83 -10.04 11.92
CA ASP A 274 -20.18 -9.98 11.41
C ASP A 274 -20.56 -11.30 10.71
N GLU A 275 -21.14 -12.21 11.47
CA GLU A 275 -21.61 -13.52 10.98
C GLU A 275 -22.94 -13.44 10.22
N GLU A 276 -23.67 -12.32 10.29
CA GLU A 276 -24.94 -12.21 9.56
C GLU A 276 -24.73 -12.14 8.04
N VAL A 277 -23.53 -11.75 7.61
CA VAL A 277 -23.08 -11.77 6.21
C VAL A 277 -22.25 -13.01 5.90
N ARG A 278 -22.61 -14.15 6.49
CA ARG A 278 -22.00 -15.45 6.17
C ARG A 278 -22.57 -16.09 4.91
N ASP A 279 -23.89 -16.24 4.86
CA ASP A 279 -24.58 -17.10 3.89
C ASP A 279 -25.40 -16.27 2.89
N ASN A 280 -25.49 -16.71 1.63
CA ASN A 280 -26.31 -16.09 0.56
C ASN A 280 -26.05 -14.58 0.33
N CYS A 281 -24.83 -14.15 0.63
CA CYS A 281 -24.41 -12.74 0.57
C CYS A 281 -23.22 -12.50 -0.36
N TRP A 282 -22.78 -13.53 -1.09
CA TRP A 282 -21.63 -13.47 -1.99
C TRP A 282 -21.83 -12.43 -3.10
N GLY A 283 -20.75 -11.72 -3.43
CA GLY A 283 -20.73 -10.62 -4.39
C GLY A 283 -21.41 -9.34 -3.92
N ARG A 284 -22.11 -9.34 -2.77
CA ARG A 284 -22.76 -8.13 -2.23
C ARG A 284 -21.72 -7.19 -1.63
N VAL A 285 -21.96 -5.89 -1.80
CA VAL A 285 -21.12 -4.84 -1.26
C VAL A 285 -21.75 -4.30 0.03
N TYR A 286 -20.94 -4.23 1.08
CA TYR A 286 -21.34 -3.75 2.39
C TYR A 286 -20.44 -2.59 2.80
N GLN A 287 -21.03 -1.63 3.50
CA GLN A 287 -20.35 -0.49 4.09
C GLN A 287 -20.37 -0.63 5.60
N TYR A 288 -19.23 -0.51 6.26
CA TYR A 288 -19.10 -0.60 7.70
C TYR A 288 -18.52 0.68 8.28
N TYR A 289 -18.99 1.05 9.46
CA TYR A 289 -18.39 2.10 10.28
C TYR A 289 -18.71 1.83 11.74
N ILE A 290 -17.88 2.36 12.64
CA ILE A 290 -18.11 2.30 14.08
C ILE A 290 -18.41 3.69 14.62
N CYS A 291 -19.16 3.76 15.72
CA CYS A 291 -19.28 4.95 16.55
C CYS A 291 -18.84 4.59 17.97
N PRO A 292 -17.79 5.23 18.53
CA PRO A 292 -17.45 5.05 19.93
C PRO A 292 -18.55 5.59 20.84
N ILE A 293 -18.77 4.95 21.98
CA ILE A 293 -19.77 5.35 22.98
C ILE A 293 -19.05 5.99 24.15
N PHE A 294 -19.47 7.18 24.56
CA PHE A 294 -18.95 7.93 25.70
C PHE A 294 -20.03 8.06 26.77
N GLN A 295 -19.71 8.65 27.92
CA GLN A 295 -20.71 8.92 28.96
C GLN A 295 -21.81 9.87 28.47
N GLU A 296 -21.45 10.79 27.58
CA GLU A 296 -22.30 11.81 26.97
C GLU A 296 -23.19 11.24 25.84
N GLY A 297 -22.89 10.02 25.36
CA GLY A 297 -23.64 9.35 24.30
C GLY A 297 -22.76 8.81 23.17
N GLU A 298 -23.39 8.52 22.05
CA GLU A 298 -22.71 8.01 20.85
C GLU A 298 -21.92 9.12 20.16
N GLY A 299 -20.63 8.89 19.96
CA GLY A 299 -19.73 9.81 19.32
C GLY A 299 -19.76 9.76 17.79
N THR A 300 -18.85 10.50 17.17
CA THR A 300 -18.79 10.62 15.72
C THR A 300 -18.44 9.27 15.07
N ARG A 301 -19.09 8.96 13.95
CA ARG A 301 -18.79 7.74 13.19
C ARG A 301 -17.36 7.77 12.60
N SER A 302 -16.77 6.59 12.45
CA SER A 302 -15.55 6.39 11.68
C SER A 302 -15.77 6.68 10.19
N GLU A 303 -14.68 6.67 9.42
CA GLU A 303 -14.76 6.50 7.97
C GLU A 303 -15.54 5.24 7.60
N ILE A 304 -16.15 5.28 6.41
CA ILE A 304 -16.90 4.15 5.87
C ILE A 304 -15.93 3.21 5.14
N PHE A 305 -15.90 1.96 5.57
CA PHE A 305 -15.15 0.89 4.92
C PHE A 305 -16.07 0.05 4.07
N THR A 306 -15.76 -0.02 2.78
CA THR A 306 -16.54 -0.82 1.84
C THR A 306 -15.85 -2.15 1.58
N VAL A 307 -16.60 -3.24 1.69
CA VAL A 307 -16.13 -4.59 1.40
C VAL A 307 -17.13 -5.31 0.49
N LYS A 308 -16.64 -5.89 -0.59
CA LYS A 308 -17.39 -6.84 -1.40
C LYS A 308 -17.20 -8.22 -0.78
N ARG A 309 -18.31 -8.88 -0.44
CA ARG A 309 -18.30 -10.19 0.18
C ARG A 309 -17.82 -11.24 -0.82
N MET A 310 -16.65 -11.81 -0.58
CA MET A 310 -16.05 -12.82 -1.45
C MET A 310 -16.14 -14.19 -0.79
N ALA A 311 -16.66 -15.19 -1.48
CA ALA A 311 -16.72 -16.53 -0.90
C ALA A 311 -15.33 -17.16 -0.79
N PRO A 312 -15.13 -18.11 0.12
CA PRO A 312 -13.97 -18.99 0.07
C PRO A 312 -13.89 -19.71 -1.29
N VAL A 313 -12.68 -20.09 -1.67
CA VAL A 313 -12.43 -20.91 -2.85
C VAL A 313 -11.67 -22.13 -2.38
N GLU A 314 -12.01 -23.28 -2.92
CA GLU A 314 -11.33 -24.54 -2.63
C GLU A 314 -10.95 -25.22 -3.93
N PHE A 315 -9.80 -25.88 -3.93
CA PHE A 315 -9.42 -26.73 -5.05
C PHE A 315 -10.39 -27.92 -5.16
N ASP A 316 -10.90 -28.15 -6.36
CA ASP A 316 -11.68 -29.32 -6.74
C ASP A 316 -10.73 -30.49 -7.00
N ASN A 317 -9.86 -30.33 -7.99
CA ASN A 317 -8.87 -31.33 -8.36
C ASN A 317 -7.47 -30.73 -8.47
N MET A 318 -6.47 -31.52 -8.09
CA MET A 318 -5.06 -31.23 -8.24
C MET A 318 -4.34 -32.49 -8.70
N THR A 319 -4.11 -32.62 -10.00
CA THR A 319 -3.55 -33.82 -10.61
C THR A 319 -2.17 -33.54 -11.20
N PRO A 320 -1.09 -34.14 -10.67
CA PRO A 320 0.22 -34.06 -11.30
C PRO A 320 0.21 -34.80 -12.64
N THR A 321 0.76 -34.17 -13.67
CA THR A 321 0.98 -34.76 -14.99
C THR A 321 2.45 -35.16 -15.12
N GLY A 322 2.78 -36.11 -16.01
CA GLY A 322 4.11 -36.74 -16.11
C GLY A 322 5.23 -35.85 -16.68
N SER A 323 5.12 -34.52 -16.58
CA SER A 323 6.02 -33.55 -17.21
C SER A 323 6.40 -32.37 -16.29
N GLY A 324 6.43 -32.57 -14.97
CA GLY A 324 6.71 -31.46 -14.05
C GLY A 324 5.60 -30.41 -14.05
N GLU A 325 4.36 -30.85 -14.24
CA GLU A 325 3.18 -30.01 -14.31
C GLU A 325 2.11 -30.54 -13.36
N VAL A 326 1.28 -29.64 -12.86
CA VAL A 326 0.07 -29.97 -12.11
C VAL A 326 -1.12 -29.27 -12.75
N GLN A 327 -2.17 -30.05 -13.01
CA GLN A 327 -3.46 -29.54 -13.41
C GLN A 327 -4.29 -29.26 -12.16
N LEU A 328 -4.68 -28.01 -12.01
CA LEU A 328 -5.49 -27.49 -10.93
C LEU A 328 -6.88 -27.16 -11.45
N SER A 329 -7.89 -27.45 -10.66
CA SER A 329 -9.24 -26.92 -10.84
C SER A 329 -9.83 -26.58 -9.48
N TRP A 330 -10.79 -25.68 -9.48
CA TRP A 330 -11.50 -25.23 -8.29
C TRP A 330 -12.95 -25.00 -8.65
N PHE A 331 -13.81 -24.96 -7.64
CA PHE A 331 -15.16 -24.49 -7.83
C PHE A 331 -15.30 -23.08 -7.30
N SER A 332 -16.07 -22.29 -8.03
CA SER A 332 -16.68 -21.08 -7.51
C SER A 332 -18.13 -21.40 -7.15
N THR A 333 -18.58 -20.95 -5.98
CA THR A 333 -20.01 -20.97 -5.68
C THR A 333 -20.73 -20.18 -6.77
N ARG A 334 -21.83 -20.67 -7.34
CA ARG A 334 -22.51 -20.05 -8.50
C ARG A 334 -22.85 -18.56 -8.33
N ASP A 335 -22.85 -18.04 -7.09
CA ASP A 335 -23.14 -16.66 -6.74
C ASP A 335 -21.91 -15.73 -6.62
N GLN A 336 -20.68 -16.24 -6.75
CA GLN A 336 -19.48 -15.56 -6.25
C GLN A 336 -19.03 -14.35 -7.08
N LYS A 337 -19.47 -14.22 -8.35
CA LYS A 337 -19.10 -13.13 -9.30
C LYS A 337 -17.66 -12.64 -9.08
N ALA A 338 -16.73 -13.60 -8.99
CA ALA A 338 -15.32 -13.30 -8.80
C ALA A 338 -14.77 -12.72 -10.10
N ASP A 339 -13.99 -11.66 -9.98
CA ASP A 339 -13.33 -11.04 -11.14
C ASP A 339 -11.99 -11.73 -11.45
N GLY A 340 -11.50 -12.55 -10.52
CA GLY A 340 -10.33 -13.39 -10.72
C GLY A 340 -9.91 -14.18 -9.48
N TYR A 341 -8.82 -14.92 -9.65
CA TYR A 341 -8.24 -15.81 -8.66
C TYR A 341 -6.76 -15.55 -8.49
N GLU A 342 -6.24 -15.85 -7.31
CA GLU A 342 -4.82 -15.84 -6.99
C GLU A 342 -4.44 -17.20 -6.42
N ILE A 343 -3.49 -17.85 -7.07
CA ILE A 343 -2.87 -19.09 -6.59
C ILE A 343 -1.47 -18.76 -6.09
N GLN A 344 -1.13 -19.28 -4.92
CA GLN A 344 0.22 -19.27 -4.39
C GLN A 344 0.73 -20.70 -4.24
N TYR A 345 1.99 -20.93 -4.61
CA TYR A 345 2.61 -22.25 -4.48
C TYR A 345 4.09 -22.18 -4.14
N ALA A 346 4.61 -23.22 -3.49
CA ALA A 346 6.01 -23.33 -3.08
C ALA A 346 6.42 -24.79 -2.90
N GLU A 347 7.72 -25.12 -3.08
CA GLU A 347 8.26 -26.45 -2.74
C GLU A 347 8.10 -26.71 -1.23
N SER A 348 7.37 -27.78 -0.89
CA SER A 348 7.10 -28.23 0.48
C SER A 348 8.40 -28.72 1.11
N ARG A 349 8.86 -28.00 2.13
CA ARG A 349 9.86 -28.49 3.10
C ARG A 349 9.34 -28.04 4.45
N ASP A 350 8.47 -28.87 5.04
CA ASP A 350 7.96 -28.87 6.43
C ASP A 350 7.52 -27.55 7.12
N GLU A 351 7.38 -26.41 6.43
CA GLU A 351 6.96 -25.16 7.07
C GLU A 351 5.88 -24.41 6.28
N LEU A 352 4.89 -23.90 7.02
CA LEU A 352 3.74 -23.13 6.57
C LEU A 352 4.15 -21.97 5.64
N PHE A 353 3.33 -21.70 4.60
CA PHE A 353 3.52 -20.61 3.61
C PHE A 353 3.91 -19.24 4.21
N GLU A 354 3.49 -18.96 5.44
CA GLU A 354 3.70 -17.70 6.15
C GLU A 354 5.16 -17.50 6.61
N GLN A 355 5.92 -18.57 6.82
CA GLN A 355 7.30 -18.48 7.33
C GLN A 355 8.36 -18.37 6.22
N LYS A 356 8.15 -19.02 5.05
CA LYS A 356 9.16 -19.01 3.96
C LYS A 356 9.23 -17.69 3.19
N GLY A 357 8.14 -16.91 3.11
CA GLY A 357 8.09 -15.65 2.34
C GLY A 357 8.57 -15.78 0.87
N SER A 358 8.59 -17.00 0.34
CA SER A 358 9.09 -17.36 -0.98
C SER A 358 8.13 -18.36 -1.59
N PHE A 359 7.14 -17.83 -2.27
CA PHE A 359 6.13 -18.56 -3.01
C PHE A 359 5.98 -17.87 -4.36
N ASP A 360 5.72 -18.66 -5.39
CA ASP A 360 5.30 -18.13 -6.67
C ASP A 360 3.82 -17.77 -6.58
N LYS A 361 3.41 -16.78 -7.36
CA LYS A 361 2.05 -16.27 -7.41
C LYS A 361 1.57 -16.16 -8.85
N ILE A 362 0.35 -16.63 -9.10
CA ILE A 362 -0.31 -16.49 -10.39
C ILE A 362 -1.68 -15.85 -10.16
N SER A 363 -1.95 -14.76 -10.90
CA SER A 363 -3.27 -14.14 -10.97
C SER A 363 -3.98 -14.60 -12.24
N ILE A 364 -5.27 -14.92 -12.12
CA ILE A 364 -6.09 -15.48 -13.19
C ILE A 364 -7.36 -14.63 -13.30
N ASP A 365 -7.67 -14.14 -14.50
CA ASP A 365 -8.90 -13.40 -14.73
C ASP A 365 -10.12 -14.33 -14.63
N GLY A 366 -11.21 -13.83 -14.04
CA GLY A 366 -12.38 -14.58 -13.59
C GLY A 366 -13.35 -15.02 -14.71
N GLY A 367 -12.85 -15.73 -15.71
CA GLY A 367 -13.68 -16.39 -16.74
C GLY A 367 -14.40 -17.65 -16.23
N GLU A 368 -15.18 -18.30 -17.11
CA GLU A 368 -15.88 -19.57 -16.79
C GLU A 368 -14.93 -20.76 -16.50
N ASN A 369 -13.66 -20.64 -16.92
CA ASN A 369 -12.66 -21.69 -16.78
C ASN A 369 -12.03 -21.67 -15.38
N MET A 370 -12.57 -22.48 -14.48
CA MET A 370 -12.06 -22.65 -13.11
C MET A 370 -10.96 -23.72 -13.04
N SER A 371 -10.01 -23.65 -13.97
CA SER A 371 -8.91 -24.61 -14.08
C SER A 371 -7.68 -24.00 -14.72
N MET A 372 -6.50 -24.47 -14.34
CA MET A 372 -5.24 -24.10 -14.97
C MET A 372 -4.17 -25.19 -14.84
N SER A 373 -3.14 -25.09 -15.68
CA SER A 373 -1.92 -25.89 -15.57
C SER A 373 -0.76 -25.05 -15.06
N ILE A 374 -0.04 -25.55 -14.05
CA ILE A 374 1.23 -24.98 -13.60
C ILE A 374 2.34 -25.92 -14.01
N SER A 375 3.25 -25.46 -14.87
CA SER A 375 4.39 -26.21 -15.39
C SER A 375 5.72 -25.71 -14.84
N GLY A 376 6.80 -26.45 -15.07
CA GLY A 376 8.15 -26.10 -14.61
C GLY A 376 8.42 -26.50 -13.16
N LEU A 377 7.60 -27.39 -12.60
CA LEU A 377 7.79 -27.98 -11.28
C LEU A 377 8.76 -29.16 -11.36
N SER A 378 9.55 -29.38 -10.32
CA SER A 378 10.54 -30.45 -10.29
C SER A 378 9.89 -31.80 -9.96
N ALA A 379 10.11 -32.83 -10.80
CA ALA A 379 9.66 -34.19 -10.52
C ALA A 379 10.28 -34.74 -9.22
N GLY A 380 9.51 -35.55 -8.48
CA GLY A 380 9.88 -36.09 -7.17
C GLY A 380 9.90 -35.06 -6.04
N LYS A 381 9.34 -33.86 -6.26
CA LYS A 381 9.17 -32.82 -5.23
C LYS A 381 7.70 -32.68 -4.87
N THR A 382 7.45 -32.39 -3.59
CA THR A 382 6.13 -31.99 -3.11
C THR A 382 6.03 -30.48 -3.15
N TYR A 383 4.90 -29.97 -3.63
CA TYR A 383 4.58 -28.55 -3.64
C TYR A 383 3.29 -28.32 -2.87
N SER A 384 3.29 -27.28 -2.05
CA SER A 384 2.10 -26.77 -1.36
C SER A 384 1.44 -25.72 -2.25
N PHE A 385 0.11 -25.68 -2.28
CA PHE A 385 -0.71 -24.73 -3.03
C PHE A 385 -1.82 -24.18 -2.16
N ARG A 386 -2.18 -22.91 -2.36
CA ARG A 386 -3.39 -22.30 -1.82
C ARG A 386 -4.00 -21.32 -2.82
N ILE A 387 -5.31 -21.14 -2.78
CA ILE A 387 -6.05 -20.30 -3.73
C ILE A 387 -6.98 -19.33 -3.00
N ARG A 388 -7.21 -18.14 -3.57
CA ARG A 388 -8.25 -17.21 -3.15
C ARG A 388 -8.88 -16.52 -4.36
N CYS A 389 -10.07 -15.97 -4.22
CA CYS A 389 -10.66 -15.09 -5.24
C CYS A 389 -10.57 -13.62 -4.86
N TYR A 390 -10.75 -12.76 -5.86
CA TYR A 390 -11.01 -11.35 -5.66
C TYR A 390 -12.19 -10.86 -6.49
N GLY A 391 -12.79 -9.79 -6.02
CA GLY A 391 -13.81 -9.05 -6.72
C GLY A 391 -13.54 -7.56 -6.60
N SER A 392 -13.73 -6.84 -7.67
CA SER A 392 -13.69 -5.40 -7.74
C SER A 392 -15.08 -4.82 -7.48
N TYR A 393 -15.08 -3.59 -6.99
CA TYR A 393 -16.23 -2.70 -7.03
C TYR A 393 -15.74 -1.31 -7.40
N THR A 394 -16.53 -0.59 -8.18
CA THR A 394 -16.26 0.80 -8.55
C THR A 394 -17.17 1.71 -7.77
N ASN A 395 -16.60 2.68 -7.07
CA ASN A 395 -17.39 3.71 -6.41
C ASN A 395 -18.02 4.61 -7.48
N SER A 396 -19.35 4.68 -7.52
CA SER A 396 -20.07 5.46 -8.52
C SER A 396 -19.78 6.97 -8.45
N ALA A 397 -19.43 7.49 -7.27
CA ALA A 397 -19.13 8.90 -7.05
C ALA A 397 -17.69 9.26 -7.40
N THR A 398 -16.71 8.45 -6.99
CA THR A 398 -15.29 8.75 -7.20
C THR A 398 -14.71 8.10 -8.47
N GLN A 399 -15.44 7.15 -9.08
CA GLN A 399 -14.97 6.31 -10.18
C GLN A 399 -13.73 5.46 -9.85
N GLU A 400 -13.34 5.39 -8.57
CA GLU A 400 -12.23 4.57 -8.12
C GLU A 400 -12.67 3.10 -7.99
N THR A 401 -11.81 2.21 -8.47
CA THR A 401 -12.02 0.76 -8.38
C THR A 401 -11.19 0.18 -7.24
N THR A 402 -11.86 -0.51 -6.33
CA THR A 402 -11.23 -1.17 -5.18
C THR A 402 -11.45 -2.68 -5.27
N PHE A 403 -10.49 -3.45 -4.75
CA PHE A 403 -10.53 -4.91 -4.75
C PHE A 403 -10.79 -5.45 -3.34
N SER A 404 -11.69 -6.41 -3.24
CA SER A 404 -11.91 -7.24 -2.06
C SER A 404 -11.45 -8.65 -2.35
N TRP A 405 -10.78 -9.26 -1.37
CA TRP A 405 -10.20 -10.60 -1.49
C TRP A 405 -10.91 -11.55 -0.53
N SER A 406 -11.06 -12.82 -0.90
CA SER A 406 -11.41 -13.88 0.05
C SER A 406 -10.21 -14.25 0.92
N GLN A 407 -10.44 -15.04 1.96
CA GLN A 407 -9.36 -15.80 2.60
C GLN A 407 -8.77 -16.79 1.59
N TYR A 408 -7.52 -17.17 1.85
CA TYR A 408 -6.94 -18.33 1.19
C TYR A 408 -7.66 -19.60 1.62
N SER A 409 -7.77 -20.53 0.69
CA SER A 409 -8.10 -21.92 0.93
C SER A 409 -7.15 -22.55 1.94
N ASP A 410 -7.55 -23.71 2.43
CA ASP A 410 -6.59 -24.60 3.06
C ASP A 410 -5.45 -24.93 2.09
N THR A 411 -4.27 -25.14 2.67
CA THR A 411 -3.08 -25.51 1.89
C THR A 411 -3.18 -26.97 1.49
N LYS A 412 -3.06 -27.26 0.19
CA LYS A 412 -3.01 -28.61 -0.36
C LYS A 412 -1.63 -28.93 -0.89
N GLU A 413 -1.19 -30.17 -0.70
CA GLU A 413 0.12 -30.64 -1.16
C GLU A 413 -0.01 -31.65 -2.29
N VAL A 414 0.89 -31.55 -3.27
CA VAL A 414 0.95 -32.47 -4.41
C VAL A 414 2.39 -32.83 -4.70
N GLU A 415 2.66 -34.13 -4.76
CA GLU A 415 3.92 -34.66 -5.28
C GLU A 415 3.89 -34.68 -6.81
N ILE A 416 4.93 -34.10 -7.41
CA ILE A 416 5.06 -34.00 -8.86
C ILE A 416 5.70 -35.27 -9.40
N ARG A 417 5.04 -35.90 -10.38
CA ARG A 417 5.44 -37.18 -10.99
C ARG A 417 6.52 -37.04 -12.04
#